data_AF-A0A840WUC9-F1
#
_entry.id   AF-A0A840WUC9-F1
#
_cell.length_a   1.000
_cell.length_b   1.000
_cell.length_c   1.000
_cell.angle_alpha   90.00
_cell.angle_beta   90.00
_cell.angle_gamma   90.00
#
_symmetry.space_group_name_H-M   'P 1'
#
loop_
_entity.id
_entity.type
_entity.pdbx_description
1 polymer ?
#
loop_
_entity_poly.entity_id
_entity_poly.type
_entity_poly.pdbx_seq_one_letter_code
_entity_poly.pdbx_strand_id
1 'polypeptide(L)'
;MNYLGASIIAGLIYFTLGFISNLWLEGPNVTTLAAFLEAAIKTAVFVVLFHYAHNFVAGKLGWYSDDDDNDAPAGANTGEK
;
A
#
# COMPACT_ATOMS: atom_id res chain seq x y z
N MET A 1 -8.48 -3.63 10.73
CA MET A 1 -7.08 -4.10 10.63
C MET A 1 -6.25 -3.10 9.80
N ASN A 2 -4.98 -2.85 10.12
CA ASN A 2 -4.14 -1.92 9.34
C ASN A 2 -3.69 -2.60 8.03
N TYR A 3 -4.34 -2.32 6.91
CA TYR A 3 -4.04 -2.90 5.59
C TYR A 3 -2.77 -2.29 4.96
N LEU A 4 -1.65 -2.41 5.67
CA LEU A 4 -0.34 -1.88 5.25
C LEU A 4 0.11 -2.43 3.88
N GLY A 5 -0.21 -3.69 3.58
CA GLY A 5 0.16 -4.34 2.32
C GLY A 5 -0.39 -3.63 1.08
N ALA A 6 -1.66 -3.23 1.09
CA ALA A 6 -2.29 -2.53 -0.03
C ALA A 6 -1.62 -1.17 -0.29
N SER A 7 -1.28 -0.45 0.79
CA SER A 7 -0.62 0.86 0.69
C SER A 7 0.83 0.75 0.22
N ILE A 8 1.55 -0.31 0.59
CA ILE A 8 2.91 -0.57 0.10
C ILE A 8 2.89 -0.84 -1.41
N ILE A 9 2.00 -1.73 -1.87
CA ILE A 9 1.88 -2.07 -3.30
C ILE A 9 1.48 -0.83 -4.12
N ALA A 10 0.47 -0.09 -3.65
CA ALA A 10 0.03 1.14 -4.31
C ALA A 10 1.17 2.17 -4.37
N GLY A 11 1.93 2.33 -3.29
CA GLY A 11 3.09 3.21 -3.23
C GLY A 11 4.18 2.83 -4.22
N LEU A 12 4.52 1.54 -4.32
CA LEU A 12 5.53 1.05 -5.28
C LEU A 12 5.10 1.33 -6.72
N ILE A 13 3.86 1.02 -7.08
CA ILE A 13 3.34 1.27 -8.44
C ILE A 13 3.37 2.77 -8.75
N TYR A 14 2.86 3.60 -7.83
CA TYR A 14 2.83 5.04 -8.00
C TYR A 14 4.23 5.63 -8.16
N PHE A 15 5.18 5.17 -7.33
CA PHE A 15 6.58 5.58 -7.43
C PHE A 15 7.20 5.22 -8.78
N THR A 16 7.08 3.95 -9.20
CA THR A 16 7.66 3.48 -10.46
C THR A 16 7.11 4.24 -11.66
N LEU A 17 5.79 4.43 -11.71
CA LEU A 17 5.15 5.19 -12.79
C LEU A 17 5.55 6.66 -12.76
N GLY A 18 5.56 7.29 -11.58
CA GLY A 18 5.98 8.69 -11.42
C GLY A 18 7.44 8.91 -11.79
N PHE A 19 8.34 8.01 -11.37
CA PHE A 19 9.75 8.10 -11.67
C PHE A 19 10.03 7.94 -13.18
N ILE A 20 9.42 6.94 -13.82
CA ILE A 20 9.56 6.75 -15.28
C ILE A 20 8.95 7.94 -16.02
N SER A 21 7.79 8.43 -15.58
CA SER A 21 7.14 9.62 -16.16
C SER A 21 8.08 10.84 -16.10
N ASN A 22 8.72 11.10 -14.96
CA ASN A 22 9.63 12.22 -14.81
C ASN A 22 10.85 12.08 -15.73
N LEU A 23 11.44 10.88 -15.84
CA LEU A 23 12.56 10.63 -16.75
C LEU A 23 12.20 10.77 -18.22
N TRP A 24 10.96 10.45 -18.60
CA TRP A 24 10.56 10.36 -20.00
C TRP A 24 9.86 11.62 -20.52
N LEU A 25 9.18 12.37 -19.65
CA LEU A 25 8.30 13.48 -20.05
C LEU A 25 8.80 14.87 -19.63
N GLU A 26 9.65 15.00 -18.60
CA GLU A 26 10.03 16.33 -18.06
C GLU A 26 11.22 16.99 -18.79
N GLY A 27 11.63 16.41 -19.92
CA GLY A 27 12.62 17.01 -20.83
C GLY A 27 14.07 16.91 -20.33
N PRO A 28 15.03 17.40 -21.13
CA PRO A 28 16.47 17.16 -20.91
C PRO A 28 17.07 17.86 -19.67
N ASN A 29 16.29 18.70 -18.99
CA ASN A 29 16.76 19.52 -17.87
C ASN A 29 16.56 18.86 -16.50
N VAL A 30 15.84 17.73 -16.43
CA VAL A 30 15.63 17.01 -15.17
C VAL A 30 16.71 15.94 -15.01
N THR A 31 17.46 16.02 -13.92
CA THR A 31 18.46 15.00 -13.58
C THR A 31 17.78 13.76 -13.01
N THR A 32 18.38 12.59 -13.16
CA THR A 32 17.86 11.34 -12.57
C THR A 32 17.64 11.45 -11.06
N LEU A 33 18.52 12.17 -10.35
CA LEU A 33 18.36 12.40 -8.92
C LEU A 33 17.16 13.29 -8.61
N ALA A 34 16.94 14.36 -9.37
CA ALA A 34 15.78 15.23 -9.22
C ALA A 34 14.47 14.46 -9.49
N ALA A 35 14.43 13.69 -10.58
CA ALA A 35 13.30 12.82 -10.91
C ALA A 35 12.99 11.82 -9.79
N PHE A 36 14.03 11.20 -9.20
CA PHE A 36 13.89 10.27 -8.07
C PHE A 36 13.31 10.96 -6.84
N LEU A 37 13.87 12.11 -6.44
CA LEU A 37 13.43 12.85 -5.25
C LEU A 37 11.99 13.33 -5.39
N GLU A 38 11.64 13.85 -6.57
CA GLU A 38 10.28 14.30 -6.85
C GLU A 38 9.29 13.13 -6.80
N ALA A 39 9.60 12.01 -7.47
CA ALA A 39 8.77 10.82 -7.43
C ALA A 39 8.63 10.26 -6.01
N ALA A 40 9.71 10.26 -5.21
CA ALA A 40 9.70 9.81 -3.83
C ALA A 40 8.82 10.68 -2.93
N ILE A 41 8.91 12.01 -3.05
CA ILE A 41 8.07 12.95 -2.28
C ILE A 41 6.60 12.79 -2.67
N LYS A 42 6.29 12.76 -3.97
CA LYS A 42 4.92 12.54 -4.47
C LYS A 42 4.36 11.21 -3.95
N THR A 43 5.18 10.16 -3.95
CA THR A 43 4.80 8.84 -3.43
C THR A 43 4.53 8.87 -1.94
N ALA A 44 5.37 9.53 -1.14
CA ALA A 44 5.16 9.62 0.31
C ALA A 44 3.81 10.27 0.65
N VAL A 45 3.49 11.38 -0.04
CA VAL A 45 2.19 12.06 0.12
C VAL A 45 1.05 11.16 -0.34
N PHE A 46 1.18 10.53 -1.52
CA PHE A 46 0.17 9.62 -2.06
C PHE A 46 -0.10 8.43 -1.13
N VAL A 47 0.93 7.75 -0.63
CA VAL A 47 0.80 6.56 0.23
C VAL A 47 0.07 6.89 1.52
N VAL A 48 0.39 8.03 2.14
CA VAL A 48 -0.29 8.47 3.37
C VAL A 48 -1.77 8.71 3.11
N LEU A 49 -2.09 9.50 2.07
CA LEU A 49 -3.48 9.80 1.72
C LEU A 49 -4.25 8.54 1.30
N PHE A 50 -3.63 7.70 0.48
CA PHE A 50 -4.19 6.43 0.04
C PHE A 50 -4.45 5.51 1.22
N HIS A 51 -3.53 5.39 2.18
CA HIS A 51 -3.71 4.52 3.34
C HIS A 51 -4.97 4.89 4.14
N TYR A 52 -5.15 6.17 4.44
CA TYR A 52 -6.33 6.63 5.17
C TYR A 52 -7.62 6.48 4.34
N ALA A 53 -7.60 6.88 3.07
CA ALA A 53 -8.76 6.79 2.20
C ALA A 53 -9.18 5.33 1.95
N HIS A 54 -8.21 4.46 1.67
CA HIS A 54 -8.42 3.05 1.43
C HIS A 54 -9.01 2.36 2.66
N ASN A 55 -8.47 2.60 3.86
CA ASN A 55 -9.00 2.02 5.09
C ASN A 55 -10.43 2.54 5.40
N PHE A 56 -10.69 3.83 5.14
CA PHE A 56 -12.03 4.40 5.29
C PHE A 56 -13.04 3.73 4.35
N VAL A 57 -12.71 3.60 3.06
CA VAL A 57 -13.59 3.00 2.07
C VAL A 57 -13.78 1.50 2.35
N ALA A 58 -12.70 0.80 2.69
CA ALA A 58 -12.75 -0.62 3.01
C ALA A 58 -13.63 -0.90 4.23
N GLY A 59 -13.56 -0.07 5.27
CA GLY A 59 -14.43 -0.16 6.44
C GLY A 59 -15.90 0.19 6.16
N LYS A 60 -16.19 1.00 5.14
CA LYS A 60 -17.57 1.31 4.72
C LYS A 60 -18.19 0.24 3.83
N LEU A 61 -17.38 -0.41 3.01
CA LEU A 61 -17.84 -1.39 2.03
C LEU A 61 -17.66 -2.83 2.47
N GLY A 62 -17.07 -3.07 3.64
CA GLY A 62 -16.80 -4.43 4.14
C GLY A 62 -15.87 -5.21 3.22
N TRP A 63 -14.95 -4.54 2.52
CA TRP A 63 -14.01 -5.19 1.59
C TRP A 63 -13.09 -6.21 2.24
N TYR A 64 -12.93 -6.08 3.55
CA TYR A 64 -12.26 -7.05 4.39
C TYR A 64 -13.27 -7.46 5.45
N SER A 65 -13.74 -8.71 5.37
CA SER A 65 -14.46 -9.33 6.46
C SER A 65 -13.51 -9.46 7.65
N ASP A 66 -13.95 -9.07 8.85
CA ASP A 66 -13.20 -9.30 10.09
C ASP A 66 -13.28 -10.77 10.56
N ASP A 67 -13.77 -11.69 9.72
CA ASP A 67 -13.95 -13.11 10.08
C ASP A 67 -12.82 -14.00 9.53
N ASP A 68 -12.24 -14.78 10.46
CA ASP A 68 -11.29 -15.91 10.34
C ASP A 68 -9.82 -15.54 10.02
N ASP A 69 -8.77 -15.75 10.84
CA ASP A 69 -8.41 -16.92 11.66
C ASP A 69 -7.32 -16.60 12.74
N ASN A 70 -7.65 -15.96 13.85
CA ASN A 70 -6.79 -16.02 15.06
C ASN A 70 -7.53 -16.40 16.34
N ASP A 71 -8.81 -16.76 16.22
CA ASP A 71 -9.59 -17.44 17.24
C ASP A 71 -9.70 -18.94 16.90
N ALA A 72 -8.58 -19.58 16.57
CA ALA A 72 -8.46 -20.99 16.88
C ALA A 72 -8.32 -21.10 18.40
N PRO A 73 -9.29 -21.66 19.16
CA PRO A 73 -8.97 -22.08 20.51
C PRO A 73 -7.84 -23.09 20.38
N ALA A 74 -6.66 -22.74 20.91
CA ALA A 74 -5.55 -23.66 21.07
C ALA A 74 -6.03 -24.84 21.95
N GLY A 75 -6.56 -25.88 21.32
CA GLY A 75 -7.21 -26.98 22.05
C GLY A 75 -7.90 -28.03 21.19
N ALA A 76 -8.06 -27.85 19.88
CA ALA A 76 -8.54 -28.92 19.00
C ALA A 76 -7.40 -29.88 18.63
N ASN A 77 -7.00 -30.73 19.59
CA ASN A 77 -6.57 -32.13 19.40
C ASN A 77 -5.85 -32.67 20.64
N THR A 78 -6.61 -33.27 21.56
CA THR A 78 -6.19 -34.54 22.17
C THR A 78 -7.39 -35.48 22.10
N GLY A 79 -7.49 -36.21 20.99
CA GLY A 79 -8.27 -37.43 21.00
C GLY A 79 -7.59 -38.42 21.95
N GLU A 80 -8.32 -38.94 22.92
CA GLU A 80 -8.04 -40.24 23.53
C GLU A 80 -9.30 -40.81 24.17
N LYS A 81 -9.81 -41.86 23.51
CA LYS A 81 -10.64 -43.00 23.97
C LYS A 81 -11.95 -42.75 24.72
#